data_AF-A0A2S2CK81-F1
#
_entry.id   AF-A0A2S2CK81-F1
#
_cell.length_a   1.000
_cell.length_b   1.000
_cell.length_c   1.000
_cell.angle_alpha   90.00
_cell.angle_beta   90.00
_cell.angle_gamma   90.00
#
_symmetry.space_group_name_H-M   'P 1'
#
loop_
_entity.id
_entity.type
_entity.pdbx_description
1 polymer ?
#
loop_
_entity_poly.entity_id
_entity_poly.type
_entity_poly.pdbx_seq_one_letter_code
_entity_poly.pdbx_strand_id
1 'polypeptide(L)'
;MRRTQEFARQLADLNLLKSWAIQTNGVDGQPQILDGLSIVDARKLAQLPDEAVLSLFRSGALAWIHAHLLSLGTVPALTVPAVAPANADA
;
A
#
# COMPACT_ATOMS: atom_id res chain seq x y z
N MET A 1 -18.60 -1.60 -4.22
CA MET A 1 -17.12 -1.69 -4.38
C MET A 1 -16.67 -2.54 -5.59
N ARG A 2 -17.44 -2.60 -6.70
CA ARG A 2 -17.12 -3.49 -7.84
C ARG A 2 -15.76 -3.16 -8.49
N ARG A 3 -15.49 -1.88 -8.71
CA ARG A 3 -14.28 -1.39 -9.39
C ARG A 3 -12.98 -1.68 -8.61
N THR A 4 -13.02 -1.60 -7.29
CA THR A 4 -11.88 -1.97 -6.43
C THR A 4 -11.62 -3.47 -6.44
N GLN A 5 -12.68 -4.30 -6.47
CA GLN A 5 -12.55 -5.75 -6.57
C GLN A 5 -11.98 -6.18 -7.92
N GLU A 6 -12.45 -5.59 -9.02
CA GLU A 6 -11.92 -5.83 -10.37
C GLU A 6 -10.43 -5.49 -10.45
N PHE A 7 -10.02 -4.35 -9.89
CA PHE A 7 -8.61 -3.96 -9.82
C PHE A 7 -7.78 -4.94 -8.99
N ALA A 8 -8.23 -5.28 -7.78
CA ALA A 8 -7.52 -6.23 -6.92
C ALA A 8 -7.35 -7.60 -7.59
N ARG A 9 -8.39 -8.08 -8.29
CA ARG A 9 -8.32 -9.32 -9.07
C ARG A 9 -7.32 -9.20 -10.22
N GLN A 10 -7.34 -8.11 -10.99
CA GLN A 10 -6.37 -7.90 -12.07
C GLN A 10 -4.92 -7.92 -11.56
N LEU A 11 -4.65 -7.32 -10.40
CA LEU A 11 -3.32 -7.37 -9.78
C LEU A 11 -2.95 -8.78 -9.29
N ALA A 12 -3.90 -9.53 -8.75
CA ALA A 12 -3.69 -10.90 -8.32
C ALA A 12 -3.41 -11.84 -9.51
N ASP A 13 -4.17 -11.71 -10.59
CA ASP A 13 -4.00 -12.49 -11.83
C ASP A 13 -2.62 -12.25 -12.46
N LEU A 14 -2.09 -11.03 -12.34
CA LEU A 14 -0.73 -10.66 -12.78
C LEU A 14 0.37 -10.96 -11.73
N ASN A 15 0.01 -11.58 -10.60
CA ASN A 15 0.91 -11.89 -9.49
C ASN A 15 1.67 -10.66 -8.94
N LEU A 16 1.03 -9.49 -8.96
CA LEU A 16 1.62 -8.21 -8.57
C LEU A 16 1.48 -7.90 -7.09
N LEU A 17 0.76 -8.70 -6.31
CA LEU A 17 0.54 -8.45 -4.89
C LEU A 17 1.58 -9.18 -4.04
N LYS A 18 2.07 -8.51 -3.00
CA LYS A 18 2.89 -9.11 -1.94
C LYS A 18 2.38 -8.71 -0.57
N SER A 19 2.59 -9.58 0.40
CA SER A 19 2.30 -9.28 1.81
C SER A 19 3.24 -8.19 2.32
N TRP A 20 2.71 -7.31 3.15
CA TRP A 20 3.46 -6.27 3.83
C TRP A 20 3.05 -6.20 5.30
N ALA A 21 4.05 -6.09 6.17
CA ALA A 21 3.86 -5.86 7.58
C ALA A 21 4.50 -4.52 7.95
N ILE A 22 3.80 -3.72 8.74
CA ILE A 22 4.27 -2.42 9.21
C ILE A 22 4.55 -2.56 10.71
N GLN A 23 5.76 -2.21 11.13
CA GLN A 23 6.07 -2.05 12.54
C GLN A 23 5.66 -0.63 12.98
N THR A 24 4.86 -0.57 14.03
CA THR A 24 4.36 0.65 14.65
C THR A 24 4.67 0.62 16.15
N ASN A 25 4.65 1.77 16.80
CA ASN A 25 4.68 1.82 18.26
C ASN A 25 3.28 2.15 18.76
N GLY A 26 2.74 1.29 19.63
CA GLY A 26 1.47 1.56 20.31
C GLY A 26 1.57 2.77 21.23
N VAL A 27 0.42 3.21 21.75
CA VAL A 27 0.31 4.38 22.64
C VAL A 27 1.18 4.22 23.90
N ASP A 28 1.35 2.98 24.36
CA ASP A 28 2.18 2.63 25.52
C ASP A 28 3.68 2.50 25.19
N GLY A 29 4.08 2.89 23.97
CA GLY A 29 5.46 2.79 23.47
C GLY A 29 5.90 1.37 23.09
N GLN A 30 5.01 0.37 23.17
CA GLN A 30 5.33 -1.01 22.81
C GLN A 30 5.28 -1.24 21.30
N PRO A 31 6.24 -1.98 20.71
CA PRO A 31 6.19 -2.34 19.30
C PRO A 31 4.97 -3.20 18.98
N GLN A 32 4.23 -2.82 17.94
CA GLN A 32 3.11 -3.56 17.38
C GLN A 32 3.34 -3.78 15.88
N ILE A 33 3.04 -4.99 15.41
CA ILE A 33 3.07 -5.32 13.98
C ILE A 33 1.64 -5.23 13.45
N LEU A 34 1.44 -4.40 12.44
CA LEU A 34 0.24 -4.44 11.60
C LEU A 34 0.54 -5.34 10.40
N ASP A 35 -0.09 -6.50 10.37
CA ASP A 35 0.02 -7.50 9.31
C ASP A 35 -1.27 -7.54 8.45
N GLY A 36 -1.33 -8.50 7.52
CA GLY A 36 -2.49 -8.70 6.65
C GLY A 36 -2.62 -7.69 5.50
N LEU A 37 -1.68 -6.75 5.36
CA LEU A 37 -1.69 -5.79 4.25
C LEU A 37 -1.11 -6.43 2.98
N SER A 38 -1.70 -6.08 1.84
CA SER A 38 -1.20 -6.43 0.52
C SER A 38 -0.84 -5.18 -0.25
N ILE A 39 0.36 -5.14 -0.81
CA ILE A 39 0.86 -4.03 -1.60
C ILE A 39 1.31 -4.48 -2.99
N VAL A 40 1.38 -3.54 -3.92
CA VAL A 40 1.97 -3.80 -5.24
C VAL A 40 3.47 -4.04 -5.12
N ASP A 41 3.95 -5.12 -5.74
CA ASP A 41 5.36 -5.40 -5.91
C ASP A 41 5.92 -4.65 -7.13
N ALA A 42 6.55 -3.51 -6.87
CA ALA A 42 7.18 -2.68 -7.91
C ALA A 42 8.24 -3.44 -8.73
N ARG A 43 8.90 -4.46 -8.17
CA ARG A 43 9.88 -5.26 -8.91
C ARG A 43 9.21 -6.13 -9.97
N LYS A 44 8.12 -6.81 -9.60
CA LYS A 44 7.33 -7.61 -10.54
C LYS A 44 6.63 -6.74 -11.58
N LEU A 45 6.14 -5.58 -11.18
CA LEU A 45 5.55 -4.58 -12.10
C LEU A 45 6.55 -4.19 -13.20
N ALA A 46 7.81 -3.94 -12.85
CA ALA A 46 8.86 -3.57 -13.81
C ALA A 46 9.32 -4.72 -14.72
N GLN A 47 8.93 -5.96 -14.40
CA GLN A 47 9.28 -7.18 -15.15
C GLN A 47 8.09 -7.73 -15.94
N LEU A 48 6.95 -7.02 -15.96
CA LEU A 48 5.80 -7.45 -16.73
C LEU A 48 6.11 -7.44 -18.23
N PRO A 49 5.54 -8.40 -18.98
CA PRO A 49 5.63 -8.38 -20.43
C PRO A 49 4.80 -7.22 -21.01
N ASP A 50 5.18 -6.76 -22.20
CA ASP A 50 4.62 -5.56 -22.84
C ASP A 50 3.09 -5.63 -22.98
N GLU A 51 2.52 -6.79 -23.30
CA GLU A 51 1.07 -6.95 -23.42
C GLU A 51 0.33 -6.73 -22.11
N ALA A 52 0.93 -7.14 -20.98
CA ALA A 52 0.36 -6.94 -19.65
C ALA A 52 0.41 -5.46 -19.27
N VAL A 53 1.52 -4.78 -19.56
CA VAL A 53 1.67 -3.33 -19.34
C VAL A 53 0.65 -2.56 -20.18
N LEU A 54 0.48 -2.93 -21.46
CA LEU A 54 -0.49 -2.30 -22.35
C LEU A 54 -1.93 -2.50 -21.87
N SER A 55 -2.26 -3.69 -21.36
CA SER A 55 -3.56 -3.98 -20.76
C SER A 55 -3.84 -3.10 -19.53
N LEU A 56 -2.87 -2.98 -18.62
CA LEU A 56 -2.95 -2.10 -17.44
C LEU A 56 -3.09 -0.62 -17.79
N PHE A 57 -2.41 -0.18 -18.85
CA PHE A 57 -2.52 1.18 -19.35
C PHE A 57 -3.93 1.45 -19.92
N ARG A 58 -4.42 0.56 -20.80
CA ARG A 58 -5.74 0.70 -21.44
C ARG A 58 -6.90 0.63 -20.45
N SER A 59 -6.78 -0.16 -19.39
CA SER A 59 -7.80 -0.23 -18.34
C SER A 59 -7.76 0.97 -17.37
N GLY A 60 -6.70 1.78 -17.41
CA GLY A 60 -6.43 2.84 -16.44
C GLY A 60 -5.89 2.34 -15.09
N ALA A 61 -5.71 1.03 -14.91
CA ALA A 61 -5.20 0.43 -13.68
C ALA A 61 -3.78 0.90 -13.34
N LEU A 62 -2.96 1.21 -14.34
CA LEU A 62 -1.59 1.68 -14.13
C LEU A 62 -1.53 2.98 -13.29
N ALA A 63 -2.49 3.89 -13.47
CA ALA A 63 -2.57 5.10 -12.66
C ALA A 63 -2.83 4.80 -11.18
N TRP A 64 -3.68 3.82 -10.87
CA TRP A 64 -3.97 3.43 -9.48
C TRP A 64 -2.82 2.66 -8.86
N ILE A 65 -2.10 1.86 -9.64
CA ILE A 65 -0.87 1.22 -9.18
C ILE A 65 0.12 2.28 -8.70
N HIS A 66 0.39 3.31 -9.52
CA HIS A 66 1.32 4.37 -9.13
C HIS A 66 0.80 5.21 -7.97
N ALA A 67 -0.50 5.52 -7.92
CA ALA A 67 -1.10 6.22 -6.78
C ALA A 67 -0.95 5.41 -5.48
N HIS A 68 -1.15 4.09 -5.54
CA HIS A 68 -0.95 3.19 -4.42
C HIS A 68 0.53 3.16 -3.99
N LEU A 69 1.47 2.99 -4.91
CA LEU A 69 2.91 3.00 -4.59
C LEU A 69 3.35 4.33 -3.97
N LEU A 70 2.83 5.46 -4.47
CA LEU A 70 3.10 6.78 -3.93
C LEU A 70 2.59 6.92 -2.49
N SER A 71 1.37 6.45 -2.20
CA SER A 71 0.81 6.53 -0.85
C SER A 71 1.58 5.67 0.15
N LEU A 72 2.16 4.54 -0.27
CA LEU A 72 3.01 3.72 0.61
C LEU A 72 4.24 4.48 1.12
N GLY A 73 4.75 5.45 0.34
CA GLY A 73 5.86 6.32 0.74
C GLY A 73 5.53 7.21 1.95
N THR A 74 4.25 7.45 2.24
CA THR A 74 3.84 8.27 3.39
C THR A 74 3.60 7.46 4.66
N VAL A 75 3.43 6.14 4.54
CA VAL A 75 3.09 5.26 5.66
C VAL A 75 4.12 5.27 6.80
N PRO A 76 5.45 5.29 6.55
CA PRO A 76 6.43 5.38 7.64
C PRO A 76 6.27 6.61 8.54
N ALA A 77 5.72 7.71 8.04
CA ALA A 77 5.43 8.89 8.87
C ALA A 77 4.24 8.68 9.82
N LEU A 78 3.39 7.69 9.53
CA LEU A 78 2.20 7.37 10.31
C LEU A 78 2.45 6.30 11.39
N THR A 79 3.65 5.72 11.45
CA THR A 79 4.00 4.68 12.42
C THR A 79 4.50 5.23 13.75
N VAL A 80 4.72 6.54 13.81
CA VAL A 80 5.03 7.27 15.04
C VAL A 80 3.71 7.46 15.81
N PRO A 81 3.68 7.22 17.14
CA PRO A 81 2.50 7.51 17.93
C PRO A 81 2.09 8.96 17.71
N ALA A 82 0.80 9.21 17.48
CA ALA A 82 0.28 10.58 17.49
C ALA A 82 0.62 11.17 18.86
N VAL A 83 1.54 12.13 18.92
CA VAL A 83 1.78 12.86 20.16
C VAL A 83 0.44 13.53 20.48
N ALA A 84 -0.20 13.09 21.57
CA ALA A 84 -1.33 13.83 22.09
C ALA A 84 -0.82 15.26 22.35
N PRO A 85 -1.57 16.32 21.97
CA PRO A 85 -1.16 17.66 22.35
C PRO A 85 -0.93 17.65 23.86
N ALA A 86 0.28 18.00 24.28
CA ALA A 86 0.58 18.20 25.69
C ALA A 86 -0.46 19.20 26.19
N ASN A 87 -1.36 18.74 27.05
CA ASN A 87 -2.41 19.58 27.58
C ASN A 87 -1.75 20.86 28.13
N ALA A 88 -2.18 21.98 27.54
CA ALA A 88 -2.29 23.22 28.28
C ALA A 88 -3.05 22.89 29.58
N ASP A 89 -2.45 23.25 30.71
CA ASP A 89 -3.07 23.52 32.02
C ASP A 89 -2.18 22.99 33.16
N ALA A 90 -1.29 23.85 33.64
CA ALA A 90 -1.12 24.24 35.05
C ALA A 90 -0.01 25.30 35.18
#